data_AF-A0A2R5G968-F1
#
_entry.id   AF-A0A2R5G968-F1
#
_cell.length_a   1.000
_cell.length_b   1.000
_cell.length_c   1.000
_cell.angle_alpha   90.00
_cell.angle_beta   90.00
_cell.angle_gamma   90.00
#
_symmetry.space_group_name_H-M   'P 1'
#
loop_
_entity.id
_entity.type
_entity.pdbx_description
1 polymer ?
#
loop_
_entity_poly.entity_id
_entity_poly.type
_entity_poly.pdbx_seq_one_letter_code
_entity_poly.pdbx_strand_id
1 'polypeptide(L)' 'MDTRIFQAEQIVIRPEMAGILKEWSKAIIRQQPSNIADIHRISYEHFAKKVDDREDNAANSDIVRNS' A
#
# COMPACT_ATOMS: atom_id res chain seq x y z
N MET A 1 -17.31 -15.87 33.29
CA MET A 1 -16.86 -16.25 31.94
C MET A 1 -16.34 -15.01 31.25
N ASP A 2 -15.05 -14.96 30.93
CA ASP A 2 -14.39 -13.82 30.30
C ASP A 2 -14.49 -13.97 28.78
N THR A 3 -15.48 -13.33 28.15
CA THR A 3 -15.69 -13.32 26.70
C THR A 3 -14.83 -12.23 26.05
N ARG A 4 -13.50 -12.34 26.15
CA ARG A 4 -12.58 -11.53 25.34
C ARG A 4 -12.49 -12.13 23.94
N ILE A 5 -13.31 -11.60 23.04
CA ILE A 5 -13.41 -12.03 21.62
C ILE A 5 -12.17 -11.60 20.82
N PHE A 6 -11.41 -10.61 21.31
CA PHE A 6 -10.21 -10.07 20.67
C PHE A 6 -9.11 -9.88 21.71
N GLN A 7 -7.96 -10.50 21.49
CA GLN A 7 -6.73 -10.23 22.24
C GLN A 7 -5.90 -9.21 21.47
N ALA A 8 -5.31 -8.22 22.15
CA ALA A 8 -4.55 -7.15 21.50
C ALA A 8 -3.34 -7.71 20.72
N GLU A 9 -2.80 -8.83 21.17
CA GLU A 9 -1.68 -9.55 20.56
C GLU A 9 -2.03 -10.21 19.22
N GLN A 10 -3.32 -10.32 18.87
CA GLN A 10 -3.77 -10.89 17.58
C GLN A 10 -3.61 -9.94 16.40
N ILE A 11 -3.38 -8.64 16.64
CA ILE A 11 -3.21 -7.65 15.58
C ILE A 11 -1.77 -7.70 15.06
N VAL A 12 -1.57 -8.36 13.90
CA VAL A 12 -0.27 -8.43 13.25
C VAL A 12 -0.07 -7.23 12.33
N ILE A 13 0.90 -6.37 12.66
CA ILE A 13 1.33 -5.26 11.83
C ILE A 13 2.41 -5.77 10.85
N ARG A 14 2.10 -5.74 9.56
CA ARG A 14 3.04 -6.11 8.50
C ARG A 14 4.24 -5.14 8.49
N PRO A 15 5.51 -5.62 8.49
CA PRO A 15 6.69 -4.75 8.58
C PRO A 15 6.76 -3.66 7.51
N GLU A 16 6.28 -3.95 6.31
CA GLU A 16 6.26 -3.03 5.17
C GLU A 16 5.19 -1.93 5.27
N MET A 17 4.18 -2.10 6.13
CA MET A 17 3.00 -1.24 6.16
C MET A 17 3.34 0.21 6.49
N ALA A 18 4.21 0.44 7.48
CA ALA A 18 4.64 1.78 7.86
C ALA A 18 5.37 2.50 6.71
N GLY A 19 6.19 1.77 5.94
CA GLY A 19 6.90 2.32 4.79
C GLY A 19 5.96 2.71 3.65
N ILE A 20 5.00 1.83 3.33
CA ILE A 20 3.99 2.07 2.29
C ILE A 20 3.17 3.32 2.62
N LEU A 21 2.63 3.39 3.85
CA LEU A 21 1.82 4.52 4.29
C LEU A 21 2.63 5.82 4.33
N LYS A 22 3.91 5.77 4.71
CA LYS A 22 4.79 6.96 4.69
C LYS A 22 4.97 7.53 3.28
N GLU A 23 5.17 6.68 2.28
CA GLU A 23 5.33 7.15 0.89
C GLU A 23 4.03 7.69 0.31
N TRP A 24 2.90 7.06 0.62
CA TRP A 24 1.58 7.60 0.28
C TRP A 24 1.34 8.97 0.94
N SER A 25 1.61 9.10 2.23
CA SER A 25 1.46 10.37 2.96
C SER A 25 2.33 11.49 2.36
N LYS A 26 3.57 11.19 1.95
CA LYS A 26 4.41 12.16 1.24
C LYS A 26 3.80 12.59 -0.09
N ALA A 27 3.18 11.67 -0.85
CA ALA A 27 2.52 11.99 -2.11
C ALA A 27 1.32 12.92 -1.89
N ILE A 28 0.52 12.67 -0.86
CA ILE A 28 -0.60 13.54 -0.47
C ILE A 28 -0.10 14.93 -0.07
N ILE A 29 0.90 15.01 0.81
CA ILE A 29 1.45 16.30 1.29
C ILE A 29 2.02 17.14 0.14
N ARG A 30 2.67 16.51 -0.85
CA ARG A 30 3.22 17.22 -2.00
C ARG A 30 2.15 17.80 -2.92
N GLN A 31 1.03 17.10 -3.08
CA GLN A 31 -0.05 17.52 -3.96
C GLN A 31 -1.05 18.48 -3.30
N GLN A 32 -1.05 18.56 -1.97
CA GLN A 32 -1.91 19.45 -1.18
C GLN A 32 -3.37 19.46 -1.67
N PRO A 33 -4.05 18.30 -1.69
CA PRO A 33 -5.43 18.23 -2.16
C PRO A 33 -6.35 19.10 -1.31
N SER A 34 -7.26 19.81 -1.97
CA SER A 34 -8.16 20.77 -1.32
C SER A 34 -9.45 20.13 -0.79
N ASN A 35 -9.75 18.90 -1.22
CA ASN A 35 -10.98 18.19 -0.90
C ASN A 35 -10.75 16.67 -0.83
N ILE A 36 -11.77 15.97 -0.32
CA ILE A 36 -11.73 14.51 -0.14
C ILE A 36 -11.68 13.75 -1.47
N ALA A 37 -12.33 14.26 -2.52
CA ALA A 37 -12.33 13.60 -3.83
C ALA A 37 -10.93 13.54 -4.44
N ASP A 38 -10.14 14.60 -4.29
CA ASP A 38 -8.74 14.63 -4.71
C ASP A 38 -7.88 13.66 -3.92
N ILE A 39 -8.09 13.55 -2.59
CA ILE A 39 -7.40 12.56 -1.76
C ILE A 39 -7.69 11.14 -2.26
N HIS A 40 -8.95 10.82 -2.56
CA HIS A 40 -9.33 9.51 -3.08
C HIS A 40 -8.68 9.21 -4.43
N ARG A 41 -8.71 10.16 -5.36
CA ARG A 41 -8.08 10.02 -6.68
C ARG A 41 -6.57 9.77 -6.56
N ILE A 42 -5.85 10.59 -5.78
CA ILE A 42 -4.41 10.45 -5.57
C ILE A 42 -4.08 9.11 -4.91
N SER A 43 -4.91 8.68 -3.96
CA SER A 43 -4.72 7.38 -3.29
C SER A 43 -4.86 6.23 -4.28
N TYR A 44 -5.90 6.26 -5.13
CA TYR A 44 -6.08 5.26 -6.18
C TYR A 44 -4.88 5.22 -7.12
N GLU A 45 -4.45 6.37 -7.67
CA GLU A 45 -3.30 6.45 -8.57
C GLU A 45 -2.01 5.93 -7.91
N HIS A 46 -1.77 6.27 -6.65
CA HIS A 46 -0.58 5.84 -5.90
C HIS A 46 -0.53 4.32 -5.70
N PHE A 47 -1.67 3.71 -5.34
CA PHE A 47 -1.72 2.27 -5.06
C PHE A 47 -1.90 1.43 -6.31
N ALA A 48 -2.62 1.90 -7.33
CA ALA A 48 -2.77 1.22 -8.62
C ALA A 48 -1.41 1.06 -9.31
N LYS A 49 -0.63 2.16 -9.40
CA LYS A 49 0.73 2.11 -9.98
C LYS A 49 1.65 1.10 -9.27
N LYS A 50 1.52 0.97 -7.95
CA LYS A 50 2.31 0.02 -7.15
C LYS A 50 1.95 -1.44 -7.44
N VAL A 51 0.72 -1.72 -7.88
CA VAL A 51 0.29 -3.06 -8.30
C VAL A 51 0.85 -3.34 -9.69
N ASP A 52 0.68 -2.42 -10.64
CA ASP A 52 1.19 -2.56 -12.01
C ASP A 52 2.72 -2.74 -12.02
N ASP A 53 3.47 -1.89 -11.30
CA ASP A 53 4.93 -2.00 -11.19
C ASP A 53 5.36 -3.37 -10.59
N ARG A 54 4.53 -3.98 -9.74
CA ARG A 54 4.82 -5.29 -9.14
C ARG A 54 4.52 -6.42 -10.11
N GLU A 55 3.45 -6.32 -10.90
CA GLU A 55 3.09 -7.28 -11.93
C GLU A 55 4.09 -7.26 -13.09
N ASP A 56 4.54 -6.08 -13.52
CA ASP A 56 5.57 -5.91 -14.55
C ASP A 56 6.93 -6.48 -14.12
N ASN A 57 7.32 -6.26 -12.85
CA ASN A 57 8.54 -6.85 -12.30
C ASN A 57 8.45 -8.38 -12.13
N ALA A 58 7.26 -8.91 -11.79
CA ALA A 58 7.04 -10.34 -11.73
C ALA A 58 7.15 -10.98 -13.12
N ALA A 59 6.50 -10.40 -14.12
CA ALA A 59 6.54 -10.86 -15.51
C ALA A 59 7.97 -10.83 -16.10
N ASN A 60 8.74 -9.77 -15.84
CA ASN A 60 10.15 -9.71 -16.26
C ASN A 60 11.04 -10.75 -15.56
N SER A 61 10.73 -11.11 -14.29
CA SER A 61 11.51 -12.11 -13.56
C SER A 61 11.35 -13.52 -14.14
N ASP A 62 10.24 -13.81 -14.80
CA ASP A 62 9.98 -15.10 -15.45
C ASP A 62 10.67 -15.20 -16.82
N ILE A 63 10.86 -14.09 -17.52
CA ILE A 63 11.60 -14.03 -18.79
C ILE A 63 13.10 -14.29 -18.57
N VAL A 64 13.69 -13.66 -17.54
CA VAL A 64 15.13 -13.80 -17.23
C VAL A 64 15.50 -15.21 -16.73
N ARG A 65 14.56 -15.93 -16.09
CA ARG A 65 14.80 -17.30 -15.61
C ARG A 65 14.78 -18.36 -16.71
N ASN A 66 14.17 -18.07 -17.85
CA ASN A 66 14.03 -18.99 -18.99
C ASN A 66 15.01 -18.69 -20.15
N SER A 67 16.00 -17.81 -19.93
CA SER A 67 17.02 -17.43 -20.92
C SER A 67 18.40 -18.01 -20.60
#